data_AF-A0A1E8FX34-F1
#
_entry.id   AF-A0A1E8FX34-F1
#
_cell.length_a   1.000
_cell.length_b   1.000
_cell.length_c   1.000
_cell.angle_alpha   90.00
_cell.angle_beta   90.00
_cell.angle_gamma   90.00
#
_symmetry.space_group_name_H-M   'P 1'
#
loop_
_entity.id
_entity.type
_entity.pdbx_description
1 polymer ?
#
loop_
_entity_poly.entity_id
_entity_poly.type
_entity_poly.pdbx_seq_one_letter_code
_entity_poly.pdbx_strand_id
1 'polypeptide(L)'
;MRRKHYSCPRLRRSLPCMEAYREPGARDRFDPLAAVRATAPGPAGANGDGGCDLLLSGTVFQDIIFTGLGQRPEPGTEVWCQGMGSCPGGIANQAIAAARLGLRTSLAAAFGDDGYGDSNWRILESQEEVDLSLSRRFAGWPSPVTVSLCIEHDRSMVTHGLPAPLSGSELIGTPPPALAAVADLAEETEPWVLDAHRAGVKIFGGAGWDPSGAWSRKRLEQLGHFHAFMPNQREAMAFTGTDNPWSALYTLAEMVPVAVVTLGAQGAMAVDSESGEEEWVPALPVTAHDPTGAGDCFEAAFIVGCLAGWPLGDRLRFANLCASLSVQELGGSFSAPGWGDIADWWHTANARPERQSSQWLRRFAFLEGIVSKVPAGALRRSMLRQPAPDLPSSGLQGPH
;
A
#
# COMPACT_ATOMS: atom_id res chain seq x y z
N MET A 1 -39.43 0.85 -42.81
CA MET A 1 -39.32 1.91 -41.78
C MET A 1 -40.41 1.71 -40.73
N ARG A 2 -40.06 1.16 -39.55
CA ARG A 2 -40.90 1.24 -38.33
C ARG A 2 -39.98 1.60 -37.18
N ARG A 3 -40.07 2.85 -36.70
CA ARG A 3 -39.31 3.35 -35.55
C ARG A 3 -39.93 2.77 -34.27
N LYS A 4 -39.20 1.91 -33.56
CA LYS A 4 -39.55 1.55 -32.18
C LYS A 4 -39.12 2.71 -31.27
N HIS A 5 -40.09 3.41 -30.67
CA HIS A 5 -39.85 4.34 -29.56
C HIS A 5 -39.62 3.52 -28.31
N TYR A 6 -38.40 3.55 -27.76
CA TYR A 6 -38.14 3.09 -26.40
C TYR A 6 -38.28 4.28 -25.46
N SER A 7 -39.33 4.29 -24.63
CA SER A 7 -39.42 5.22 -23.51
C SER A 7 -38.37 4.81 -22.48
N CYS A 8 -37.35 5.63 -22.28
CA CYS A 8 -36.35 5.45 -21.23
C CYS A 8 -37.00 5.80 -19.88
N PRO A 9 -37.15 4.85 -18.93
CA PRO A 9 -37.46 5.22 -17.56
C PRO A 9 -36.22 5.92 -17.00
N ARG A 10 -36.39 7.10 -16.42
CA ARG A 10 -35.32 7.82 -15.70
C ARG A 10 -34.84 6.98 -14.51
N LEU A 11 -33.88 6.09 -14.75
CA LEU A 11 -33.08 5.43 -13.74
C LEU A 11 -31.87 6.32 -13.45
N ARG A 12 -31.97 7.14 -12.40
CA ARG A 12 -30.78 7.64 -11.70
C ARG A 12 -30.10 6.44 -11.03
N ARG A 13 -29.24 5.74 -11.76
CA ARG A 13 -28.22 4.86 -11.17
C ARG A 13 -26.95 5.70 -11.09
N SER A 14 -26.63 6.22 -9.93
CA SER A 14 -25.30 6.79 -9.70
C SER A 14 -24.28 5.65 -9.83
N LEU A 15 -23.20 5.92 -10.58
CA LEU A 15 -21.99 5.11 -10.56
C LEU A 15 -21.47 5.12 -9.11
N PRO A 16 -21.31 3.95 -8.44
CA PRO A 16 -20.81 3.91 -7.06
C PRO A 16 -19.34 4.36 -6.92
N CYS A 17 -18.67 4.73 -8.01
CA CYS A 17 -17.24 5.00 -8.03
C CYS A 17 -16.86 6.41 -7.53
N MET A 18 -17.81 7.35 -7.39
CA MET A 18 -17.52 8.73 -6.98
C MET A 18 -18.31 9.23 -5.76
N GLU A 19 -19.23 8.44 -5.20
CA GLU A 19 -20.15 8.88 -4.13
C GLU A 19 -19.73 8.41 -2.72
N ALA A 20 -18.46 8.10 -2.48
CA ALA A 20 -17.92 8.06 -1.12
C ALA A 20 -17.44 9.45 -0.66
N TYR A 21 -18.14 10.52 -1.07
CA TYR A 21 -17.90 11.85 -0.53
C TYR A 21 -18.49 11.90 0.89
N ARG A 22 -17.68 11.57 1.90
CA ARG A 22 -17.99 11.92 3.29
C ARG A 22 -17.51 13.36 3.50
N GLU A 23 -18.38 14.21 4.04
CA GLU A 23 -18.04 15.61 4.27
C GLU A 23 -16.77 15.77 5.13
N PRO A 24 -15.93 16.79 4.85
CA PRO A 24 -14.72 17.08 5.61
C PRO A 24 -15.09 17.67 6.97
N GLY A 25 -15.40 16.80 7.94
CA GLY A 25 -15.25 17.10 9.35
C GLY A 25 -13.86 16.67 9.78
N ALA A 26 -13.13 17.54 10.49
CA ALA A 26 -11.84 17.23 11.09
C ALA A 26 -11.96 15.91 11.87
N ARG A 27 -11.44 14.83 11.31
CA ARG A 27 -11.24 13.61 12.09
C ARG A 27 -10.04 13.90 12.95
N ASP A 28 -10.20 13.81 14.26
CA ASP A 28 -9.03 13.66 15.11
C ASP A 28 -8.35 12.37 14.66
N ARG A 29 -7.24 12.52 13.94
CA ARG A 29 -6.45 11.43 13.41
C ARG A 29 -5.98 10.58 14.58
N PHE A 30 -6.61 9.42 14.74
CA PHE A 30 -6.26 8.52 15.82
C PHE A 30 -4.96 7.78 15.48
N ASP A 31 -3.94 8.04 16.29
CA ASP A 31 -2.66 7.34 16.21
C ASP A 31 -2.25 6.87 17.62
N PRO A 32 -2.36 5.56 17.90
CA PRO A 32 -2.01 5.02 19.20
C PRO A 32 -0.50 4.98 19.47
N LEU A 33 0.33 5.26 18.45
CA LEU A 33 1.79 5.20 18.52
C LEU A 33 2.44 6.59 18.45
N ALA A 34 1.66 7.67 18.41
CA ALA A 34 2.16 9.05 18.33
C ALA A 34 3.17 9.36 19.44
N ALA A 35 2.81 9.03 20.69
CA ALA A 35 3.65 9.28 21.86
C ALA A 35 4.98 8.49 21.82
N VAL A 36 4.95 7.27 21.28
CA VAL A 36 6.15 6.44 21.11
C VAL A 36 7.10 7.13 20.12
N ARG A 37 6.59 7.57 18.97
CA ARG A 37 7.38 8.24 17.93
C ARG A 37 7.88 9.63 18.35
N ALA A 38 7.10 10.37 19.13
CA ALA A 38 7.51 11.66 19.68
C ALA A 38 8.79 11.57 20.54
N THR A 39 9.01 10.43 21.18
CA THR A 39 10.18 10.15 22.03
C THR A 39 11.27 9.34 21.33
N ALA A 40 11.03 8.87 20.11
CA ALA A 40 11.99 8.04 19.39
C ALA A 40 13.21 8.88 18.96
N PRO A 41 14.43 8.32 19.05
CA PRO A 41 15.61 8.97 18.50
C PRO A 41 15.46 9.11 16.99
N GLY A 42 15.72 10.31 16.47
CA GLY A 42 15.59 10.63 15.05
C GLY A 42 16.13 12.03 14.73
N PRO A 43 16.09 12.43 13.45
CA PRO A 43 16.59 13.73 13.02
C PRO A 43 15.91 14.89 13.75
N ALA A 44 16.70 15.91 14.11
CA ALA A 44 16.20 17.08 14.81
C ALA A 44 15.10 17.77 13.98
N GLY A 45 13.96 18.04 14.62
CA GLY A 45 12.81 18.69 13.98
C GLY A 45 11.80 17.75 13.32
N ALA A 46 12.06 16.44 13.24
CA ALA A 46 11.10 15.49 12.65
C ALA A 46 9.74 15.52 13.36
N ASN A 47 9.74 15.65 14.70
CA ASN A 47 8.53 15.73 15.53
C ASN A 47 7.99 17.18 15.71
N GLY A 48 8.60 18.17 15.04
CA GLY A 48 8.23 19.58 15.15
C GLY A 48 7.38 20.09 13.98
N ASP A 49 7.08 21.40 14.01
CA ASP A 49 6.40 22.09 12.91
C ASP A 49 7.24 22.00 11.62
N GLY A 50 6.65 21.45 10.55
CA GLY A 50 7.31 21.25 9.26
C GLY A 50 8.08 19.93 9.10
N GLY A 51 8.08 19.06 10.12
CA GLY A 51 8.60 17.69 10.02
C GLY A 51 7.51 16.65 9.75
N CYS A 52 7.90 15.49 9.23
CA CYS A 52 7.00 14.36 8.99
C CYS A 52 7.54 13.07 9.62
N ASP A 53 6.69 12.04 9.72
CA ASP A 53 7.12 10.72 10.16
C ASP A 53 7.68 9.92 8.97
N LEU A 54 7.05 10.05 7.81
CA LEU A 54 7.41 9.34 6.58
C LEU A 54 7.43 10.27 5.36
N LEU A 55 8.58 10.35 4.69
CA LEU A 55 8.75 11.02 3.40
C LEU A 55 8.73 10.00 2.26
N LEU A 56 7.89 10.25 1.25
CA LEU A 56 7.75 9.40 0.08
C LEU A 56 8.09 10.19 -1.18
N SER A 57 8.76 9.52 -2.12
CA SER A 57 8.95 10.00 -3.48
C SER A 57 8.64 8.87 -4.45
N GLY A 58 7.91 9.16 -5.50
CA GLY A 58 7.61 8.15 -6.51
C GLY A 58 6.49 8.57 -7.46
N THR A 59 6.13 7.65 -8.36
CA THR A 59 5.08 7.89 -9.33
C THR A 59 3.71 7.54 -8.74
N VAL A 60 2.77 8.47 -8.85
CA VAL A 60 1.36 8.25 -8.55
C VAL A 60 0.66 7.82 -9.84
N PHE A 61 0.01 6.65 -9.80
CA PHE A 61 -0.82 6.16 -10.89
C PHE A 61 -2.30 6.37 -10.55
N GLN A 62 -3.13 6.43 -11.57
CA GLN A 62 -4.53 6.06 -11.47
C GLN A 62 -4.66 4.57 -11.76
N ASP A 63 -5.02 3.79 -10.75
CA ASP A 63 -5.27 2.37 -10.93
C ASP A 63 -6.75 2.14 -11.26
N ILE A 64 -7.00 1.27 -12.24
CA ILE A 64 -8.31 0.74 -12.60
C ILE A 64 -8.23 -0.78 -12.45
N ILE A 65 -8.96 -1.33 -11.49
CA ILE A 65 -8.82 -2.72 -11.07
C ILE A 65 -10.10 -3.47 -11.41
N PHE A 66 -10.02 -4.47 -12.28
CA PHE A 66 -11.13 -5.35 -12.63
C PHE A 66 -11.03 -6.68 -11.89
N THR A 67 -12.13 -7.11 -11.27
CA THR A 67 -12.17 -8.29 -10.41
C THR A 67 -13.37 -9.19 -10.72
N GLY A 68 -13.27 -10.45 -10.29
CA GLY A 68 -14.27 -11.47 -10.62
C GLY A 68 -14.29 -11.79 -12.12
N LEU A 69 -13.14 -11.72 -12.77
CA LEU A 69 -12.97 -12.19 -14.14
C LEU A 69 -12.78 -13.72 -14.12
N GLY A 70 -13.75 -14.44 -14.68
CA GLY A 70 -13.69 -15.91 -14.75
C GLY A 70 -12.66 -16.43 -15.77
N GLN A 71 -12.27 -15.59 -16.74
CA GLN A 71 -11.29 -15.93 -17.77
C GLN A 71 -10.61 -14.67 -18.31
N ARG A 72 -9.47 -14.88 -18.98
CA ARG A 72 -8.79 -13.84 -19.76
C ARG A 72 -9.64 -13.44 -20.97
N PRO A 73 -9.74 -12.14 -21.31
CA PRO A 73 -10.30 -11.72 -22.58
C PRO A 73 -9.48 -12.30 -23.73
N GLU A 74 -10.16 -12.85 -24.73
CA GLU A 74 -9.56 -13.33 -25.96
C GLU A 74 -9.65 -12.26 -27.06
N PRO A 75 -8.78 -12.27 -28.08
CA PRO A 75 -8.89 -11.34 -29.19
C PRO A 75 -10.29 -11.37 -29.83
N GLY A 76 -10.96 -10.22 -29.86
CA GLY A 76 -12.30 -10.08 -30.44
C GLY A 76 -13.47 -10.46 -29.51
N THR A 77 -13.23 -10.75 -28.24
CA THR A 77 -14.27 -11.05 -27.26
C THR A 77 -14.48 -9.92 -26.26
N GLU A 78 -15.66 -9.91 -25.62
CA GLU A 78 -15.99 -9.04 -24.49
C GLU A 78 -16.18 -9.92 -23.25
N VAL A 79 -15.60 -9.51 -22.12
CA VAL A 79 -15.76 -10.19 -20.83
C VAL A 79 -16.30 -9.18 -19.82
N TRP A 80 -17.37 -9.57 -19.12
CA TRP A 80 -17.96 -8.78 -18.04
C TRP A 80 -17.34 -9.18 -16.71
N CYS A 81 -16.76 -8.22 -16.01
CA CYS A 81 -16.24 -8.40 -14.65
C CYS A 81 -17.37 -8.24 -13.60
N GLN A 82 -17.23 -8.89 -12.45
CA GLN A 82 -18.18 -8.74 -11.34
C GLN A 82 -17.95 -7.45 -10.55
N GLY A 83 -16.70 -6.97 -10.51
CA GLY A 83 -16.31 -5.79 -9.75
C GLY A 83 -15.29 -4.93 -10.50
N MET A 84 -15.28 -3.65 -10.14
CA MET A 84 -14.31 -2.67 -10.63
C MET A 84 -13.99 -1.66 -9.52
N GLY A 85 -12.71 -1.36 -9.32
CA GLY A 85 -12.22 -0.28 -8.46
C GLY A 85 -11.44 0.75 -9.26
N SER A 86 -11.45 2.01 -8.80
CA SER A 86 -10.62 3.09 -9.34
C SER A 86 -10.04 3.89 -8.18
N CYS A 87 -8.72 3.94 -8.05
CA CYS A 87 -8.04 4.52 -6.89
C CYS A 87 -6.63 5.03 -7.24
N PRO A 88 -6.01 5.88 -6.40
CA PRO A 88 -4.60 6.18 -6.51
C PRO A 88 -3.76 4.90 -6.38
N GLY A 89 -2.72 4.77 -7.19
CA GLY A 89 -1.79 3.64 -7.24
C GLY A 89 -0.32 4.05 -7.21
N GLY A 90 0.58 3.07 -7.32
CA GLY A 90 2.02 3.26 -7.15
C GLY A 90 2.38 3.70 -5.73
N ILE A 91 3.23 4.72 -5.60
CA ILE A 91 3.69 5.20 -4.28
C ILE A 91 2.52 5.70 -3.40
N ALA A 92 1.38 6.05 -4.02
CA ALA A 92 0.16 6.41 -3.31
C ALA A 92 -0.41 5.26 -2.47
N ASN A 93 -0.22 3.99 -2.87
CA ASN A 93 -0.65 2.83 -2.07
C ASN A 93 0.01 2.86 -0.69
N GLN A 94 1.33 3.07 -0.66
CA GLN A 94 2.11 3.10 0.56
C GLN A 94 1.82 4.38 1.36
N ALA A 95 1.65 5.52 0.68
CA ALA A 95 1.26 6.78 1.32
C ALA A 95 -0.05 6.65 2.10
N ILE A 96 -1.07 6.06 1.46
CA ILE A 96 -2.40 5.85 2.04
C ILE A 96 -2.32 4.83 3.18
N ALA A 97 -1.61 3.72 3.00
CA ALA A 97 -1.45 2.72 4.05
C ALA A 97 -0.75 3.31 5.29
N ALA A 98 0.36 4.02 5.10
CA ALA A 98 1.08 4.69 6.18
C ALA A 98 0.23 5.74 6.88
N ALA A 99 -0.51 6.54 6.10
CA ALA A 99 -1.37 7.57 6.65
C ALA A 99 -2.49 6.97 7.51
N ARG A 100 -3.11 5.88 7.04
CA ARG A 100 -4.17 5.16 7.76
C ARG A 100 -3.69 4.50 9.05
N LEU A 101 -2.42 4.14 9.12
CA LEU A 101 -1.74 3.64 10.31
C LEU A 101 -1.21 4.75 11.23
N GLY A 102 -1.51 6.02 10.92
CA GLY A 102 -1.25 7.16 11.81
C GLY A 102 0.05 7.92 11.55
N LEU A 103 0.88 7.52 10.57
CA LEU A 103 2.14 8.22 10.27
C LEU A 103 1.91 9.56 9.58
N ARG A 104 2.47 10.67 10.08
CA ARG A 104 2.47 11.94 9.36
C ARG A 104 3.24 11.78 8.05
N THR A 105 2.52 11.66 6.93
CA THR A 105 3.08 11.27 5.64
C THR A 105 3.19 12.49 4.73
N SER A 106 4.37 12.72 4.15
CA SER A 106 4.60 13.70 3.09
C SER A 106 4.96 12.97 1.80
N LEU A 107 4.38 13.41 0.68
CA LEU A 107 4.62 12.82 -0.63
C LEU A 107 5.10 13.87 -1.63
N ALA A 108 6.23 13.59 -2.26
CA ALA A 108 6.77 14.32 -3.41
C ALA A 108 6.49 13.53 -4.69
N ALA A 109 5.52 13.99 -5.46
CA ALA A 109 5.14 13.38 -6.73
C ALA A 109 4.68 14.40 -7.77
N ALA A 110 4.74 13.98 -9.03
CA ALA A 110 4.17 14.71 -10.15
C ALA A 110 2.70 14.30 -10.37
N PHE A 111 1.85 15.29 -10.63
CA PHE A 111 0.44 15.11 -10.96
C PHE A 111 0.14 15.79 -12.30
N GLY A 112 -0.71 15.17 -13.12
CA GLY A 112 -1.27 15.83 -14.30
C GLY A 112 -2.30 16.89 -13.92
N ASP A 113 -2.61 17.78 -14.87
CA ASP A 113 -3.73 18.74 -14.79
C ASP A 113 -5.04 18.18 -15.37
N ASP A 114 -5.12 16.84 -15.48
CA ASP A 114 -6.29 16.11 -15.95
C ASP A 114 -7.19 15.63 -14.79
N GLY A 115 -8.32 15.02 -15.14
CA GLY A 115 -9.31 14.56 -14.16
C GLY A 115 -8.78 13.49 -13.20
N TYR A 116 -7.81 12.68 -13.62
CA TYR A 116 -7.18 11.68 -12.75
C TYR A 116 -6.23 12.34 -11.76
N GLY A 117 -5.44 13.32 -12.20
CA GLY A 117 -4.55 14.11 -11.35
C GLY A 117 -5.34 14.87 -10.28
N ASP A 118 -6.46 15.49 -10.67
CA ASP A 118 -7.40 16.14 -9.74
C ASP A 118 -8.00 15.17 -8.72
N SER A 119 -8.43 13.99 -9.17
CA SER A 119 -9.00 12.96 -8.30
C SER A 119 -7.97 12.44 -7.29
N ASN A 120 -6.78 12.05 -7.77
CA ASN A 120 -5.71 11.52 -6.95
C ASN A 120 -5.24 12.54 -5.90
N TRP A 121 -5.06 13.82 -6.30
CA TRP A 121 -4.69 14.88 -5.37
C TRP A 121 -5.73 15.04 -4.26
N ARG A 122 -7.03 15.13 -4.62
CA ARG A 122 -8.12 15.29 -3.63
C ARG A 122 -8.21 14.12 -2.67
N ILE A 123 -8.02 12.89 -3.16
CA ILE A 123 -8.04 11.69 -2.30
C ILE A 123 -6.88 11.75 -1.31
N LEU A 124 -5.65 11.94 -1.81
CA LEU A 124 -4.44 11.95 -0.98
C LEU A 124 -4.47 13.09 0.05
N GLU A 125 -4.74 14.31 -0.37
CA GLU A 125 -4.71 15.49 0.50
C GLU A 125 -5.95 15.56 1.41
N SER A 126 -7.15 15.49 0.84
CA SER A 126 -8.37 15.81 1.57
C SER A 126 -9.00 14.62 2.30
N GLN A 127 -8.77 13.38 1.85
CA GLN A 127 -9.38 12.19 2.47
C GLN A 127 -8.39 11.42 3.35
N GLU A 128 -7.14 11.32 2.91
CA GLU A 128 -6.11 10.51 3.55
C GLU A 128 -5.08 11.36 4.33
N GLU A 129 -5.21 12.69 4.29
CA GLU A 129 -4.37 13.65 5.03
C GLU A 129 -2.86 13.47 4.78
N VAL A 130 -2.51 13.15 3.52
CA VAL A 130 -1.13 13.12 3.03
C VAL A 130 -0.71 14.55 2.67
N ASP A 131 0.43 15.01 3.20
CA ASP A 131 0.99 16.31 2.84
C ASP A 131 1.56 16.26 1.41
N LEU A 132 0.99 17.09 0.54
CA LEU A 132 1.37 17.25 -0.87
C LEU A 132 2.16 18.54 -1.12
N SER A 133 2.66 19.22 -0.10
CA SER A 133 3.42 20.47 -0.22
C SER A 133 4.67 20.35 -1.10
N LEU A 134 5.27 19.15 -1.18
CA LEU A 134 6.41 18.84 -2.06
C LEU A 134 5.99 18.33 -3.46
N SER A 135 4.70 18.06 -3.66
CA SER A 135 4.16 17.59 -4.93
C SER A 135 3.82 18.75 -5.86
N ARG A 136 3.81 18.49 -7.17
CA ARG A 136 3.52 19.51 -8.20
C ARG A 136 2.55 19.01 -9.26
N ARG A 137 1.69 19.91 -9.74
CA ARG A 137 0.86 19.70 -10.93
C ARG A 137 1.56 20.26 -12.18
N PHE A 138 1.52 19.51 -13.26
CA PHE A 138 2.19 19.85 -14.52
C PHE A 138 1.18 19.95 -15.66
N ALA A 139 1.11 21.12 -16.28
CA ALA A 139 0.18 21.38 -17.38
C ALA A 139 0.53 20.53 -18.61
N GLY A 140 -0.44 19.78 -19.14
CA GLY A 140 -0.28 18.96 -20.34
C GLY A 140 0.54 17.68 -20.14
N TRP A 141 0.95 17.33 -18.92
CA TRP A 141 1.50 16.03 -18.60
C TRP A 141 0.36 15.08 -18.18
N PRO A 142 0.14 13.97 -18.89
CA PRO A 142 -0.97 13.07 -18.59
C PRO A 142 -0.67 12.24 -17.33
N SER A 143 -1.68 12.05 -16.49
CA SER A 143 -1.58 11.16 -15.33
C SER A 143 -1.29 9.73 -15.79
N PRO A 144 -0.29 9.04 -15.18
CA PRO A 144 -0.05 7.62 -15.42
C PRO A 144 -1.28 6.79 -15.02
N VAL A 145 -1.62 5.77 -15.82
CA VAL A 145 -2.77 4.89 -15.58
C VAL A 145 -2.32 3.45 -15.64
N THR A 146 -2.71 2.65 -14.64
CA THR A 146 -2.51 1.20 -14.64
C THR A 146 -3.86 0.50 -14.64
N VAL A 147 -4.05 -0.44 -15.56
CA VAL A 147 -5.19 -1.36 -15.53
C VAL A 147 -4.72 -2.69 -14.97
N SER A 148 -5.33 -3.12 -13.86
CA SER A 148 -5.09 -4.41 -13.22
C SER A 148 -6.25 -5.36 -13.53
N LEU A 149 -5.92 -6.54 -14.05
CA LEU A 149 -6.85 -7.64 -14.31
C LEU A 149 -6.55 -8.76 -13.31
N CYS A 150 -7.42 -8.94 -12.32
CA CYS A 150 -7.32 -10.05 -11.36
C CYS A 150 -8.05 -11.28 -11.94
N ILE A 151 -7.29 -12.30 -12.32
CA ILE A 151 -7.77 -13.53 -12.97
C ILE A 151 -7.15 -14.71 -12.24
N GLU A 152 -7.96 -15.69 -11.81
CA GLU A 152 -7.47 -16.88 -11.09
C GLU A 152 -6.61 -16.55 -9.84
N HIS A 153 -6.95 -15.45 -9.14
CA HIS A 153 -6.21 -14.94 -7.96
C HIS A 153 -4.78 -14.45 -8.24
N ASP A 154 -4.40 -14.31 -9.52
CA ASP A 154 -3.17 -13.63 -9.93
C ASP A 154 -3.51 -12.37 -10.73
N ARG A 155 -2.60 -11.39 -10.75
CA ARG A 155 -2.85 -10.10 -11.40
C ARG A 155 -1.94 -9.92 -12.61
N SER A 156 -2.54 -9.45 -13.70
CA SER A 156 -1.82 -8.94 -14.86
C SER A 156 -2.10 -7.45 -15.00
N MET A 157 -1.06 -6.66 -15.26
CA MET A 157 -1.15 -5.21 -15.29
C MET A 157 -0.71 -4.66 -16.64
N VAL A 158 -1.40 -3.62 -17.10
CA VAL A 158 -1.01 -2.82 -18.26
C VAL A 158 -0.94 -1.37 -17.83
N THR A 159 0.23 -0.76 -17.99
CA THR A 159 0.48 0.61 -17.53
C THR A 159 0.79 1.51 -18.72
N HIS A 160 0.14 2.67 -18.75
CA HIS A 160 0.49 3.80 -19.60
C HIS A 160 1.00 4.94 -18.74
N GLY A 161 2.11 5.55 -19.13
CA GLY A 161 2.64 6.72 -18.45
C GLY A 161 3.80 7.33 -19.23
N LEU A 162 4.09 8.59 -18.94
CA LEU A 162 5.31 9.26 -19.36
C LEU A 162 6.23 9.40 -18.15
N PRO A 163 7.56 9.51 -18.35
CA PRO A 163 8.46 9.91 -17.28
C PRO A 163 7.96 11.18 -16.59
N ALA A 164 8.10 11.23 -15.26
CA ALA A 164 7.74 12.41 -14.49
C ALA A 164 8.55 13.63 -14.97
N PRO A 165 7.97 14.84 -15.04
CA PRO A 165 8.68 16.02 -15.54
C PRO A 165 9.85 16.46 -14.65
N LEU A 166 9.81 16.10 -13.36
CA LEU A 166 10.85 16.33 -12.38
C LEU A 166 11.16 15.02 -11.65
N SER A 167 12.44 14.83 -11.31
CA SER A 167 12.91 13.78 -10.41
C SER A 167 12.45 14.01 -8.96
N GLY A 168 12.60 12.99 -8.11
CA GLY A 168 12.36 13.13 -6.68
C GLY A 168 13.24 14.22 -6.07
N SER A 169 14.50 14.30 -6.50
CA SER A 169 15.47 15.32 -6.05
C SER A 169 15.05 16.74 -6.42
N GLU A 170 14.48 16.94 -7.60
CA GLU A 170 14.01 18.26 -8.05
C GLU A 170 12.70 18.69 -7.37
N LEU A 171 11.83 17.73 -7.05
CA LEU A 171 10.59 17.99 -6.29
C LEU A 171 10.89 18.31 -4.83
N ILE A 172 11.73 17.49 -4.18
CA ILE A 172 12.06 17.59 -2.77
C ILE A 172 13.03 18.75 -2.50
N GLY A 173 14.05 18.91 -3.35
CA GLY A 173 15.17 19.81 -3.06
C GLY A 173 15.89 19.38 -1.79
N THR A 174 15.78 20.18 -0.73
CA THR A 174 16.30 19.81 0.59
C THR A 174 15.24 19.00 1.34
N PRO A 175 15.49 17.74 1.72
CA PRO A 175 14.50 16.92 2.40
C PRO A 175 14.10 17.53 3.75
N PRO A 176 12.78 17.57 4.08
CA PRO A 176 12.34 18.01 5.39
C PRO A 176 12.81 17.02 6.47
N PRO A 177 12.86 17.44 7.74
CA PRO A 177 13.09 16.52 8.85
C PRO A 177 12.06 15.38 8.83
N ALA A 178 12.53 14.14 8.73
CA ALA A 178 11.71 12.95 8.68
C ALA A 178 12.27 11.84 9.58
N LEU A 179 11.44 10.94 10.11
CA LEU A 179 11.93 9.75 10.82
C LEU A 179 12.33 8.64 9.83
N ALA A 180 11.53 8.47 8.77
CA ALA A 180 11.75 7.50 7.72
C ALA A 180 11.52 8.13 6.34
N ALA A 181 12.12 7.53 5.31
CA ALA A 181 11.78 7.81 3.93
C ALA A 181 11.75 6.52 3.10
N VAL A 182 11.01 6.52 2.00
CA VAL A 182 11.01 5.41 1.04
C VAL A 182 11.53 5.89 -0.30
N ALA A 183 12.42 5.09 -0.89
CA ALA A 183 12.95 5.29 -2.22
C ALA A 183 13.07 3.94 -2.94
N ASP A 184 12.86 3.94 -4.25
CA ASP A 184 13.15 2.77 -5.07
C ASP A 184 14.67 2.56 -5.18
N LEU A 185 15.09 1.30 -5.20
CA LEU A 185 16.48 0.94 -5.44
C LEU A 185 16.79 1.13 -6.94
N ALA A 186 17.65 2.10 -7.24
CA ALA A 186 18.12 2.40 -8.59
C ALA A 186 19.63 2.10 -8.73
N GLU A 187 20.17 2.18 -9.95
CA GLU A 187 21.62 2.01 -10.15
C GLU A 187 22.43 3.17 -9.59
N GLU A 188 21.80 4.34 -9.43
CA GLU A 188 22.37 5.52 -8.82
C GLU A 188 21.35 6.10 -7.84
N THR A 189 21.80 6.29 -6.60
CA THR A 189 20.95 6.86 -5.54
C THR A 189 20.72 8.35 -5.80
N GLU A 190 19.46 8.77 -5.76
CA GLU A 190 19.11 10.18 -5.91
C GLU A 190 19.73 11.06 -4.80
N PRO A 191 20.18 12.29 -5.11
CA PRO A 191 20.74 13.22 -4.13
C PRO A 191 19.91 13.41 -2.85
N TRP A 192 18.58 13.51 -2.97
CA TRP A 192 17.71 13.71 -1.79
C TRP A 192 17.77 12.54 -0.80
N VAL A 193 17.96 11.30 -1.29
CA VAL A 193 18.11 10.10 -0.46
C VAL A 193 19.44 10.15 0.29
N LEU A 194 20.51 10.57 -0.39
CA LEU A 194 21.83 10.75 0.23
C LEU A 194 21.82 11.83 1.31
N ASP A 195 21.12 12.95 1.05
CA ASP A 195 20.93 14.02 2.04
C ASP A 195 20.12 13.54 3.24
N ALA A 196 19.02 12.84 3.01
CA ALA A 196 18.18 12.27 4.08
C ALA A 196 18.96 11.23 4.91
N HIS A 197 19.71 10.33 4.27
CA HIS A 197 20.57 9.36 4.94
C HIS A 197 21.62 10.06 5.82
N ARG A 198 22.31 11.08 5.30
CA ARG A 198 23.29 11.88 6.08
C ARG A 198 22.65 12.60 7.28
N ALA A 199 21.39 12.99 7.16
CA ALA A 199 20.63 13.59 8.25
C ALA A 199 20.14 12.58 9.31
N GLY A 200 20.36 11.27 9.09
CA GLY A 200 19.95 10.19 9.99
C GLY A 200 18.53 9.69 9.76
N VAL A 201 17.91 9.99 8.60
CA VAL A 201 16.61 9.43 8.22
C VAL A 201 16.79 7.95 7.88
N LYS A 202 15.89 7.09 8.39
CA LYS A 202 15.87 5.67 8.03
C LYS A 202 15.28 5.49 6.64
N ILE A 203 16.10 5.13 5.65
CA ILE A 203 15.64 4.92 4.27
C ILE A 203 15.21 3.47 4.08
N PHE A 204 13.97 3.25 3.63
CA PHE A 204 13.40 1.95 3.31
C PHE A 204 13.35 1.78 1.79
N GLY A 205 13.97 0.71 1.29
CA GLY A 205 14.16 0.46 -0.13
C GLY A 205 13.09 -0.47 -0.69
N GLY A 206 12.36 0.01 -1.69
CA GLY A 206 11.55 -0.82 -2.59
C GLY A 206 12.42 -1.40 -3.71
N ALA A 207 12.07 -2.59 -4.21
CA ALA A 207 12.80 -3.20 -5.33
C ALA A 207 12.71 -2.37 -6.63
N GLY A 208 11.57 -1.72 -6.85
CA GLY A 208 11.19 -1.14 -8.14
C GLY A 208 11.04 -2.21 -9.23
N TRP A 209 9.96 -2.18 -10.01
CA TRP A 209 9.83 -3.15 -11.11
C TRP A 209 10.87 -2.88 -12.22
N ASP A 210 11.69 -3.88 -12.56
CA ASP A 210 12.60 -3.82 -13.70
C ASP A 210 11.98 -4.51 -14.94
N PRO A 211 11.44 -3.74 -15.91
CA PRO A 211 10.83 -4.32 -17.11
C PRO A 211 11.83 -5.01 -18.03
N SER A 212 13.14 -4.74 -17.88
CA SER A 212 14.18 -5.43 -18.64
C SER A 212 14.47 -6.83 -18.11
N GLY A 213 14.08 -7.11 -16.86
CA GLY A 213 14.41 -8.34 -16.16
C GLY A 213 15.90 -8.52 -15.90
N ALA A 214 16.72 -7.47 -16.07
CA ALA A 214 18.16 -7.52 -15.85
C ALA A 214 18.50 -7.59 -14.37
N TRP A 215 17.69 -6.98 -13.49
CA TRP A 215 17.85 -6.99 -12.04
C TRP A 215 19.29 -6.68 -11.63
N SER A 216 19.81 -5.57 -12.18
CA SER A 216 21.22 -5.20 -12.14
C SER A 216 21.80 -5.25 -10.73
N ARG A 217 22.86 -6.04 -10.53
CA ARG A 217 23.59 -6.13 -9.25
C ARG A 217 24.18 -4.78 -8.82
N LYS A 218 24.43 -3.86 -9.75
CA LYS A 218 24.87 -2.49 -9.44
C LYS A 218 23.88 -1.76 -8.53
N ARG A 219 22.58 -2.09 -8.61
CA ARG A 219 21.57 -1.54 -7.69
C ARG A 219 21.84 -1.96 -6.24
N LEU A 220 22.27 -3.19 -6.01
CA LEU A 220 22.57 -3.68 -4.65
C LEU A 220 23.76 -2.94 -4.01
N GLU A 221 24.67 -2.38 -4.81
CA GLU A 221 25.78 -1.56 -4.31
C GLU A 221 25.31 -0.28 -3.62
N GLN A 222 24.07 0.16 -3.90
CA GLN A 222 23.46 1.33 -3.27
C GLN A 222 22.87 1.05 -1.88
N LEU A 223 22.73 -0.23 -1.48
CA LEU A 223 22.08 -0.62 -0.23
C LEU A 223 22.76 -0.07 1.03
N GLY A 224 24.03 0.33 0.94
CA GLY A 224 24.73 1.01 2.04
C GLY A 224 24.10 2.35 2.46
N HIS A 225 23.20 2.92 1.65
CA HIS A 225 22.44 4.13 2.00
C HIS A 225 21.07 3.84 2.60
N PHE A 226 20.66 2.57 2.65
CA PHE A 226 19.35 2.14 3.11
C PHE A 226 19.44 1.51 4.51
N HIS A 227 18.40 1.73 5.32
CA HIS A 227 18.20 1.06 6.59
C HIS A 227 17.57 -0.33 6.39
N ALA A 228 16.61 -0.44 5.46
CA ALA A 228 15.98 -1.71 5.14
C ALA A 228 15.76 -1.88 3.64
N PHE A 229 15.74 -3.12 3.15
CA PHE A 229 15.37 -3.47 1.79
C PHE A 229 14.37 -4.63 1.80
N MET A 230 13.25 -4.47 1.09
CA MET A 230 12.07 -5.32 1.29
C MET A 230 11.50 -5.97 0.01
N PRO A 231 12.32 -6.60 -0.85
CA PRO A 231 11.84 -7.24 -2.08
C PRO A 231 10.89 -8.42 -1.80
N ASN A 232 10.11 -8.80 -2.81
CA ASN A 232 9.50 -10.14 -2.82
C ASN A 232 10.52 -11.22 -3.19
N GLN A 233 10.18 -12.49 -2.94
CA GLN A 233 11.09 -13.61 -3.24
C GLN A 233 11.61 -13.67 -4.67
N ARG A 234 10.80 -13.29 -5.67
CA ARG A 234 11.21 -13.32 -7.08
C ARG A 234 12.24 -12.24 -7.36
N GLU A 235 12.00 -11.04 -6.85
CA GLU A 235 12.93 -9.90 -6.94
C GLU A 235 14.23 -10.19 -6.18
N ALA A 236 14.13 -10.67 -4.94
CA ALA A 236 15.27 -11.01 -4.10
C ALA A 236 16.19 -12.01 -4.79
N MET A 237 15.63 -13.13 -5.26
CA MET A 237 16.37 -14.17 -5.98
C MET A 237 16.96 -13.67 -7.30
N ALA A 238 16.24 -12.79 -8.02
CA ALA A 238 16.74 -12.24 -9.27
C ALA A 238 17.93 -11.29 -9.05
N PHE A 239 17.85 -10.41 -8.06
CA PHE A 239 18.95 -9.50 -7.70
C PHE A 239 20.20 -10.26 -7.22
N THR A 240 20.02 -11.25 -6.35
CA THR A 240 21.13 -12.00 -5.76
C THR A 240 21.65 -13.09 -6.71
N GLY A 241 20.85 -13.52 -7.69
CA GLY A 241 21.15 -14.66 -8.55
C GLY A 241 21.09 -16.00 -7.81
N THR A 242 20.30 -16.10 -6.75
CA THR A 242 20.11 -17.33 -5.96
C THR A 242 18.86 -18.10 -6.40
N ASP A 243 18.78 -19.38 -6.02
CA ASP A 243 17.69 -20.29 -6.40
C ASP A 243 16.61 -20.48 -5.32
N ASN A 244 16.82 -19.90 -4.13
CA ASN A 244 15.88 -19.98 -3.01
C ASN A 244 15.87 -18.67 -2.20
N PRO A 245 14.76 -18.36 -1.50
CA PRO A 245 14.57 -17.11 -0.78
C PRO A 245 15.47 -16.96 0.46
N TRP A 246 15.86 -18.05 1.13
CA TRP A 246 16.75 -17.98 2.30
C TRP A 246 18.16 -17.54 1.91
N SER A 247 18.72 -18.13 0.85
CA SER A 247 20.01 -17.69 0.31
C SER A 247 19.97 -16.25 -0.20
N ALA A 248 18.84 -15.82 -0.78
CA ALA A 248 18.65 -14.43 -1.17
C ALA A 248 18.66 -13.51 0.06
N LEU A 249 17.90 -13.86 1.10
CA LEU A 249 17.82 -13.11 2.35
C LEU A 249 19.20 -12.93 2.99
N TYR A 250 19.98 -14.00 3.15
CA TYR A 250 21.31 -13.91 3.76
C TYR A 250 22.28 -13.07 2.92
N THR A 251 22.21 -13.17 1.58
CA THR A 251 23.01 -12.30 0.70
C THR A 251 22.65 -10.83 0.88
N LEU A 252 21.36 -10.50 1.01
CA LEU A 252 20.91 -9.14 1.24
C LEU A 252 21.29 -8.65 2.65
N ALA A 253 21.23 -9.50 3.67
CA ALA A 253 21.57 -9.17 5.06
C ALA A 253 23.04 -8.77 5.26
N GLU A 254 23.93 -9.18 4.34
CA GLU A 254 25.33 -8.71 4.29
C GLU A 254 25.45 -7.28 3.73
N MET A 255 24.42 -6.75 3.08
CA MET A 255 24.46 -5.50 2.31
C MET A 255 23.59 -4.38 2.88
N VAL A 256 22.57 -4.71 3.69
CA VAL A 256 21.63 -3.76 4.30
C VAL A 256 21.41 -4.11 5.77
N PRO A 257 21.21 -3.13 6.68
CA PRO A 257 21.00 -3.41 8.10
C PRO A 257 19.79 -4.31 8.38
N VAL A 258 18.68 -4.11 7.66
CA VAL A 258 17.47 -4.94 7.79
C VAL A 258 17.05 -5.47 6.43
N ALA A 259 17.30 -6.75 6.17
CA ALA A 259 16.86 -7.42 4.96
C ALA A 259 15.52 -8.11 5.20
N VAL A 260 14.53 -7.89 4.33
CA VAL A 260 13.22 -8.53 4.39
C VAL A 260 12.90 -9.15 3.04
N VAL A 261 12.39 -10.38 3.03
CA VAL A 261 11.89 -11.05 1.82
C VAL A 261 10.45 -11.46 2.04
N THR A 262 9.53 -10.91 1.24
CA THR A 262 8.11 -11.28 1.27
C THR A 262 7.84 -12.51 0.40
N LEU A 263 6.98 -13.41 0.90
CA LEU A 263 6.71 -14.74 0.36
C LEU A 263 5.22 -14.91 -0.02
N GLY A 264 4.50 -13.80 -0.20
CA GLY A 264 3.06 -13.80 -0.47
C GLY A 264 2.27 -14.54 0.62
N ALA A 265 1.49 -15.55 0.23
CA ALA A 265 0.67 -16.35 1.16
C ALA A 265 1.50 -17.13 2.20
N GLN A 266 2.82 -17.27 2.01
CA GLN A 266 3.71 -17.92 2.99
C GLN A 266 4.26 -16.94 4.05
N GLY A 267 3.89 -15.66 3.99
CA GLY A 267 4.30 -14.64 4.94
C GLY A 267 5.58 -13.91 4.53
N ALA A 268 6.50 -13.73 5.48
CA ALA A 268 7.74 -13.00 5.25
C ALA A 268 8.85 -13.52 6.17
N MET A 269 10.10 -13.37 5.71
CA MET A 269 11.32 -13.67 6.46
C MET A 269 12.21 -12.43 6.50
N ALA A 270 12.97 -12.25 7.58
CA ALA A 270 13.87 -11.12 7.71
C ALA A 270 15.07 -11.41 8.61
N VAL A 271 16.14 -10.64 8.39
CA VAL A 271 17.31 -10.54 9.26
C VAL A 271 17.50 -9.07 9.61
N ASP A 272 17.55 -8.76 10.90
CA ASP A 272 17.97 -7.47 11.45
C ASP A 272 19.40 -7.63 11.97
N SER A 273 20.37 -7.22 11.14
CA SER A 273 21.80 -7.34 11.43
C SER A 273 22.24 -6.39 12.56
N GLU A 274 21.45 -5.38 12.92
CA GLU A 274 21.73 -4.47 14.03
C GLU A 274 21.36 -5.11 15.38
N SER A 275 20.19 -5.77 15.46
CA SER A 275 19.75 -6.47 16.67
C SER A 275 20.26 -7.91 16.77
N GLY A 276 20.66 -8.51 15.64
CA GLY A 276 20.98 -9.93 15.52
C GLY A 276 19.75 -10.84 15.47
N GLU A 277 18.55 -10.29 15.32
CA GLU A 277 17.32 -11.06 15.19
C GLU A 277 17.15 -11.63 13.77
N GLU A 278 16.72 -12.88 13.70
CA GLU A 278 16.32 -13.55 12.46
C GLU A 278 14.94 -14.19 12.68
N GLU A 279 13.99 -13.88 11.80
CA GLU A 279 12.59 -14.25 11.99
C GLU A 279 11.96 -14.70 10.67
N TRP A 280 11.10 -15.72 10.74
CA TRP A 280 10.14 -16.06 9.70
C TRP A 280 8.74 -16.12 10.30
N VAL A 281 7.83 -15.35 9.70
CA VAL A 281 6.46 -15.22 10.16
C VAL A 281 5.51 -15.56 9.02
N PRO A 282 4.62 -16.56 9.20
CA PRO A 282 3.63 -16.89 8.18
C PRO A 282 2.54 -15.81 8.08
N ALA A 283 1.97 -15.65 6.88
CA ALA A 283 0.84 -14.77 6.65
C ALA A 283 -0.42 -15.24 7.39
N LEU A 284 -1.37 -14.33 7.59
CA LEU A 284 -2.69 -14.70 8.09
C LEU A 284 -3.43 -15.49 6.98
N PRO A 285 -3.98 -16.68 7.25
CA PRO A 285 -4.72 -17.44 6.26
C PRO A 285 -6.05 -16.74 5.98
N VAL A 286 -6.18 -16.19 4.77
CA VAL A 286 -7.34 -15.41 4.31
C VAL A 286 -7.70 -15.79 2.87
N THR A 287 -8.96 -15.54 2.49
CA THR A 287 -9.37 -15.62 1.08
C THR A 287 -8.97 -14.32 0.39
N ALA A 288 -8.01 -14.39 -0.53
CA ALA A 288 -7.56 -13.23 -1.30
C ALA A 288 -8.52 -12.93 -2.47
N HIS A 289 -9.06 -11.72 -2.48
CA HIS A 289 -9.90 -11.18 -3.54
C HIS A 289 -9.12 -10.29 -4.50
N ASP A 290 -8.24 -9.43 -3.99
CA ASP A 290 -7.40 -8.53 -4.80
C ASP A 290 -6.03 -8.34 -4.13
N PRO A 291 -4.93 -8.87 -4.70
CA PRO A 291 -3.59 -8.70 -4.14
C PRO A 291 -2.95 -7.33 -4.45
N THR A 292 -3.63 -6.44 -5.18
CA THR A 292 -3.09 -5.13 -5.57
C THR A 292 -2.83 -4.26 -4.34
N GLY A 293 -1.60 -3.72 -4.22
CA GLY A 293 -1.20 -2.87 -3.09
C GLY A 293 -0.86 -3.61 -1.79
N ALA A 294 -0.90 -4.95 -1.76
CA ALA A 294 -0.59 -5.72 -0.55
C ALA A 294 0.87 -5.57 -0.08
N GLY A 295 1.81 -5.49 -1.02
CA GLY A 295 3.22 -5.21 -0.73
C GLY A 295 3.41 -3.82 -0.11
N ASP A 296 2.77 -2.80 -0.68
CA ASP A 296 2.82 -1.44 -0.15
C ASP A 296 2.22 -1.35 1.27
N CYS A 297 1.14 -2.08 1.53
CA CYS A 297 0.55 -2.19 2.88
C CYS A 297 1.49 -2.89 3.86
N PHE A 298 2.18 -3.94 3.41
CA PHE A 298 3.19 -4.64 4.21
C PHE A 298 4.34 -3.69 4.57
N GLU A 299 4.90 -2.98 3.59
CA GLU A 299 6.02 -2.05 3.79
C GLU A 299 5.64 -0.91 4.72
N ALA A 300 4.50 -0.27 4.52
CA ALA A 300 4.02 0.80 5.40
C ALA A 300 3.86 0.33 6.85
N ALA A 301 3.28 -0.85 7.07
CA ALA A 301 3.11 -1.43 8.39
C ALA A 301 4.44 -1.87 9.03
N PHE A 302 5.39 -2.37 8.24
CA PHE A 302 6.73 -2.68 8.71
C PHE A 302 7.47 -1.42 9.18
N ILE A 303 7.37 -0.32 8.43
CA ILE A 303 7.90 0.99 8.81
C ILE A 303 7.29 1.46 10.14
N VAL A 304 5.97 1.33 10.32
CA VAL A 304 5.30 1.63 11.60
C VAL A 304 5.91 0.84 12.75
N GLY A 305 6.12 -0.47 12.57
CA GLY A 305 6.76 -1.33 13.58
C GLY A 305 8.22 -0.95 13.87
N CYS A 306 8.99 -0.59 12.85
CA CYS A 306 10.36 -0.08 13.00
C CYS A 306 10.40 1.23 13.78
N LEU A 307 9.51 2.18 13.47
CA LEU A 307 9.43 3.48 14.15
C LEU A 307 8.87 3.35 15.58
N ALA A 308 8.09 2.31 15.86
CA ALA A 308 7.61 1.98 17.19
C ALA A 308 8.64 1.19 18.04
N GLY A 309 9.78 0.81 17.46
CA GLY A 309 10.83 0.07 18.16
C GLY A 309 10.45 -1.35 18.54
N TRP A 310 9.53 -1.98 17.79
CA TRP A 310 9.12 -3.36 18.07
C TRP A 310 10.23 -4.38 17.76
N PRO A 311 10.25 -5.56 18.41
CA PRO A 311 11.11 -6.68 17.99
C PRO A 311 10.82 -7.10 16.54
N LEU A 312 11.81 -7.62 15.82
CA LEU A 312 11.68 -7.94 14.39
C LEU A 312 10.45 -8.82 14.09
N GLY A 313 10.19 -9.83 14.91
CA GLY A 313 9.05 -10.72 14.75
C GLY A 313 7.70 -10.00 14.81
N ASP A 314 7.57 -8.99 15.67
CA ASP A 314 6.32 -8.21 15.81
C ASP A 314 6.13 -7.22 14.65
N ARG A 315 7.22 -6.66 14.12
CA ARG A 315 7.21 -5.87 12.87
C ARG A 315 6.67 -6.72 11.72
N LEU A 316 7.19 -7.93 11.53
CA LEU A 316 6.75 -8.87 10.49
C LEU A 316 5.30 -9.33 10.69
N ARG A 317 4.89 -9.64 11.92
CA ARG A 317 3.51 -10.02 12.24
C ARG A 317 2.54 -8.90 11.88
N PHE A 318 2.82 -7.68 12.30
CA PHE A 318 1.96 -6.54 12.00
C PHE A 318 1.89 -6.25 10.50
N ALA A 319 3.03 -6.32 9.80
CA ALA A 319 3.08 -6.14 8.36
C ALA A 319 2.28 -7.21 7.60
N ASN A 320 2.44 -8.48 7.97
CA ASN A 320 1.63 -9.58 7.43
C ASN A 320 0.14 -9.40 7.72
N LEU A 321 -0.24 -8.97 8.92
CA LEU A 321 -1.63 -8.69 9.26
C LEU A 321 -2.22 -7.63 8.33
N CYS A 322 -1.54 -6.50 8.17
CA CYS A 322 -2.04 -5.40 7.34
C CYS A 322 -2.20 -5.81 5.88
N ALA A 323 -1.21 -6.51 5.32
CA ALA A 323 -1.29 -7.07 3.96
C ALA A 323 -2.41 -8.11 3.83
N SER A 324 -2.56 -9.02 4.79
CA SER A 324 -3.64 -10.01 4.75
C SER A 324 -5.03 -9.39 4.92
N LEU A 325 -5.17 -8.28 5.65
CA LEU A 325 -6.42 -7.54 5.71
C LEU A 325 -6.71 -6.82 4.38
N SER A 326 -5.69 -6.27 3.72
CA SER A 326 -5.88 -5.56 2.44
C SER A 326 -6.35 -6.50 1.33
N VAL A 327 -5.75 -7.69 1.20
CA VAL A 327 -6.11 -8.62 0.10
C VAL A 327 -7.53 -9.19 0.18
N GLN A 328 -8.21 -9.05 1.32
CA GLN A 328 -9.59 -9.48 1.50
C GLN A 328 -10.62 -8.49 0.91
N GLU A 329 -10.18 -7.33 0.46
CA GLU A 329 -11.07 -6.34 -0.13
C GLU A 329 -10.70 -6.06 -1.57
N LEU A 330 -11.65 -5.47 -2.30
CA LEU A 330 -11.40 -4.97 -3.65
C LEU A 330 -10.90 -3.52 -3.57
N GLY A 331 -10.00 -3.13 -4.47
CA GLY A 331 -9.79 -1.71 -4.77
C GLY A 331 -8.43 -1.14 -4.40
N GLY A 332 -7.34 -1.91 -4.52
CA GLY A 332 -5.97 -1.37 -4.45
C GLY A 332 -5.72 -0.59 -3.16
N SER A 333 -5.25 0.67 -3.26
CA SER A 333 -4.99 1.53 -2.09
C SER A 333 -6.18 1.69 -1.14
N PHE A 334 -7.42 1.61 -1.63
CA PHE A 334 -8.59 1.72 -0.76
C PHE A 334 -8.75 0.53 0.17
N SER A 335 -8.16 -0.63 -0.13
CA SER A 335 -8.17 -1.82 0.72
C SER A 335 -7.26 -1.72 1.96
N ALA A 336 -6.32 -0.77 1.98
CA ALA A 336 -5.35 -0.60 3.06
C ALA A 336 -6.06 -0.40 4.42
N PRO A 337 -5.78 -1.22 5.44
CA PRO A 337 -6.48 -1.14 6.71
C PRO A 337 -6.05 0.10 7.52
N GLY A 338 -6.98 0.65 8.29
CA GLY A 338 -6.67 1.58 9.39
C GLY A 338 -6.73 0.89 10.75
N TRP A 339 -6.40 1.64 11.81
CA TRP A 339 -6.48 1.15 13.19
C TRP A 339 -7.87 0.62 13.59
N GLY A 340 -8.93 1.18 13.02
CA GLY A 340 -10.30 0.68 13.23
C GLY A 340 -10.50 -0.73 12.68
N ASP A 341 -9.98 -1.02 11.49
CA ASP A 341 -10.08 -2.36 10.87
C ASP A 341 -9.26 -3.40 11.67
N ILE A 342 -8.08 -3.00 12.15
CA ILE A 342 -7.21 -3.84 12.96
C ILE A 342 -7.87 -4.16 14.31
N ALA A 343 -8.51 -3.18 14.94
CA ALA A 343 -9.26 -3.39 16.18
C ALA A 343 -10.48 -4.30 15.95
N ASP A 344 -11.25 -4.06 14.89
CA ASP A 344 -12.42 -4.89 14.54
C ASP A 344 -12.01 -6.35 14.29
N TRP A 345 -10.91 -6.56 13.55
CA TRP A 345 -10.32 -7.88 13.35
C TRP A 345 -9.91 -8.52 14.67
N TRP A 346 -9.20 -7.79 15.54
CA TRP A 346 -8.72 -8.32 16.82
C TRP A 346 -9.89 -8.75 17.72
N HIS A 347 -10.92 -7.92 17.83
CA HIS A 347 -12.11 -8.23 18.62
C HIS A 347 -12.90 -9.41 18.04
N THR A 348 -13.10 -9.43 16.72
CA THR A 348 -13.80 -10.53 16.04
C THR A 348 -13.07 -11.85 16.21
N ALA A 349 -11.75 -11.84 16.08
CA ALA A 349 -10.94 -13.04 16.22
C ALA A 349 -10.91 -13.54 17.69
N ASN A 350 -10.92 -12.63 18.67
CA ASN A 350 -11.00 -12.98 20.09
C ASN A 350 -12.40 -13.42 20.57
N ALA A 351 -13.47 -13.06 19.85
CA ALA A 351 -14.83 -13.47 20.19
C ALA A 351 -15.15 -14.94 19.82
N ARG A 352 -14.30 -15.61 19.03
CA ARG A 352 -14.55 -16.98 18.55
C ARG A 352 -14.37 -18.01 19.68
N PRO A 353 -15.29 -19.01 19.83
CA PRO A 353 -15.22 -20.02 20.90
C PRO A 353 -13.92 -20.85 20.90
N GLU A 354 -13.32 -21.06 19.74
CA GLU A 354 -12.09 -21.83 19.51
C GLU A 354 -10.80 -21.12 19.97
N ARG A 355 -10.92 -19.95 20.62
CA ARG A 355 -9.83 -19.10 21.11
C ARG A 355 -8.78 -19.85 21.93
N GLN A 356 -9.19 -20.77 22.81
CA GLN A 356 -8.27 -21.39 23.77
C GLN A 356 -7.22 -22.30 23.11
N SER A 357 -7.49 -22.81 21.91
CA SER A 357 -6.61 -23.70 21.13
C SER A 357 -5.86 -22.99 19.99
N SER A 358 -6.19 -21.72 19.71
CA SER A 358 -5.55 -20.95 18.63
C SER A 358 -4.19 -20.41 19.06
N GLN A 359 -3.13 -21.21 18.88
CA GLN A 359 -1.74 -20.74 19.03
C GLN A 359 -1.41 -19.57 18.08
N TRP A 360 -2.16 -19.42 16.98
CA TRP A 360 -1.91 -18.39 15.98
C TRP A 360 -2.30 -16.99 16.47
N LEU A 361 -3.40 -16.83 17.22
CA LEU A 361 -3.83 -15.52 17.73
C LEU A 361 -2.86 -14.95 18.76
N ARG A 362 -2.20 -15.81 19.54
CA ARG A 362 -1.20 -15.40 20.54
C ARG A 362 -0.03 -14.63 19.93
N ARG A 363 0.28 -14.85 18.65
CA ARG A 363 1.34 -14.14 17.92
C ARG A 363 1.06 -12.64 17.83
N PHE A 364 -0.20 -12.24 17.90
CA PHE A 364 -0.61 -10.84 17.79
C PHE A 364 -0.96 -10.21 19.15
N ALA A 365 -0.66 -10.89 20.27
CA ALA A 365 -0.99 -10.42 21.61
C ALA A 365 -0.36 -9.06 21.97
N PHE A 366 0.77 -8.70 21.33
CA PHE A 366 1.39 -7.37 21.49
C PHE A 366 0.45 -6.23 21.05
N LEU A 367 -0.53 -6.51 20.18
CA LEU A 367 -1.52 -5.53 19.74
C LEU A 367 -2.59 -5.22 20.80
N GLU A 368 -2.84 -6.10 21.78
CA GLU A 368 -3.94 -5.94 22.76
C GLU A 368 -3.88 -4.57 23.47
N GLY A 369 -2.69 -4.15 23.90
CA GLY A 369 -2.49 -2.86 24.58
C GLY A 369 -2.67 -1.63 23.69
N ILE A 370 -2.68 -1.83 22.37
CA ILE A 370 -2.84 -0.80 21.33
C ILE A 370 -4.30 -0.74 20.92
N VAL A 371 -4.86 -1.86 20.46
CA VAL A 371 -6.22 -1.94 19.89
C VAL A 371 -7.32 -1.71 20.93
N SER A 372 -7.08 -2.05 22.20
CA SER A 372 -8.02 -1.75 23.30
C SER A 372 -8.26 -0.25 23.52
N LYS A 373 -7.37 0.61 23.00
CA LYS A 373 -7.48 2.07 23.08
C LYS A 373 -8.06 2.70 21.82
N VAL A 374 -8.30 1.91 20.77
CA VAL A 374 -8.81 2.40 19.49
C VAL A 374 -10.28 2.82 19.68
N PRO A 375 -10.64 4.10 19.45
CA PRO A 375 -12.01 4.56 19.59
C PRO A 375 -12.89 4.01 18.47
N ALA A 376 -14.20 3.94 18.71
CA ALA A 376 -15.17 3.50 17.69
C ALA A 376 -15.08 4.32 16.38
N GLY A 377 -14.73 5.60 16.48
CA GLY A 377 -14.55 6.50 15.34
C GLY A 377 -13.19 6.42 14.64
N ALA A 378 -12.30 5.52 15.04
CA ALA A 378 -10.99 5.37 14.40
C ALA A 378 -11.12 5.04 12.90
N LEU A 379 -10.11 5.49 12.16
CA LEU A 379 -10.09 5.39 10.72
C LEU A 379 -10.19 3.92 10.27
N ARG A 380 -11.06 3.70 9.30
CA ARG A 380 -11.26 2.42 8.61
C ARG A 380 -11.07 2.64 7.12
N ARG A 381 -10.75 1.56 6.42
CA ARG A 381 -10.65 1.52 4.97
C ARG A 381 -11.94 1.99 4.29
N SER A 382 -11.80 2.51 3.08
CA SER A 382 -12.94 2.85 2.23
C SER A 382 -13.51 1.57 1.63
N MET A 383 -14.77 1.24 1.94
CA MET A 383 -15.40 0.04 1.41
C MET A 383 -15.94 0.30 0.00
N LEU A 384 -15.37 -0.36 -1.02
CA LEU A 384 -16.06 -0.55 -2.29
C LEU A 384 -17.25 -1.49 -2.04
N ARG A 385 -18.47 -0.98 -2.21
CA ARG A 385 -19.66 -1.83 -2.06
C ARG A 385 -19.67 -2.88 -3.17
N GLN A 386 -19.59 -4.15 -2.79
CA GLN A 386 -19.99 -5.23 -3.68
C GLN A 386 -21.47 -5.05 -4.04
N PRO A 387 -21.89 -5.31 -5.29
CA PRO A 387 -23.30 -5.35 -5.62
C PRO A 387 -24.00 -6.38 -4.71
N ALA A 388 -25.18 -6.03 -4.20
CA ALA A 388 -25.96 -6.94 -3.36
C ALA A 388 -26.18 -8.28 -4.10
N PRO A 389 -26.11 -9.43 -3.41
CA PRO A 389 -26.40 -10.71 -4.03
C PRO A 389 -27.81 -10.68 -4.63
N ASP A 390 -27.89 -11.16 -5.86
CA ASP A 390 -28.99 -11.09 -6.82
C ASP A 390 -30.39 -10.81 -6.24
N LEU A 391 -31.01 -9.72 -6.72
CA LEU A 391 -32.46 -9.59 -6.68
C LEU A 391 -33.07 -10.82 -7.37
N PRO A 392 -34.03 -11.53 -6.75
CA PRO A 392 -34.64 -12.70 -7.37
C PRO A 392 -35.21 -12.29 -8.73
N SER A 393 -34.84 -13.04 -9.76
CA SER A 393 -35.42 -12.91 -11.10
C SER A 393 -36.92 -13.16 -11.01
N SER A 394 -37.70 -12.10 -10.76
CA SER A 394 -39.15 -12.16 -10.86
C SER A 394 -39.47 -12.48 -12.32
N GLY A 395 -39.95 -13.70 -12.53
CA GLY A 395 -40.27 -14.23 -13.85
C GLY A 395 -41.16 -13.27 -14.63
N LEU A 396 -40.67 -12.82 -15.77
CA LEU A 396 -41.51 -12.29 -16.83
C LEU A 396 -42.29 -13.47 -17.44
N GLN A 397 -43.38 -13.86 -16.79
CA GLN A 397 -44.49 -14.51 -17.48
C GLN A 397 -45.10 -13.46 -18.40
N GLY A 398 -44.80 -13.55 -19.70
CA GLY A 398 -45.52 -12.79 -20.72
C GLY A 398 -46.96 -13.28 -20.84
N PRO A 399 -47.96 -12.40 -20.97
CA PRO A 399 -49.28 -12.82 -21.42
C PRO A 399 -49.24 -13.09 -22.93
N HIS A 400 -50.05 -14.06 -23.33
CA HIS A 400 -50.27 -14.59 -24.68
C HIS A 400 -50.30 -13.57 -25.83
#